data_AF-A0A2W2AD17-F1
#
_entry.id   AF-A0A2W2AD17-F1
#
_cell.length_a   1.000
_cell.length_b   1.000
_cell.length_c   1.000
_cell.angle_alpha   90.00
_cell.angle_beta   90.00
_cell.angle_gamma   90.00
#
_symmetry.space_group_name_H-M   'P 1'
#
loop_
_entity.id
_entity.type
_entity.pdbx_description
1 polymer ?
#
loop_
_entity_poly.entity_id
_entity_poly.type
_entity_poly.pdbx_seq_one_letter_code
_entity_poly.pdbx_strand_id
1 'polypeptide(L)'
;MKKFVFSLAVIFGVCSQTNAQGISTLRMGPLKLGATPKEVAAALKTKLRLKKRRADYTYEDTLTIKRNGENYRLLFSYSFNQDKPIAYLCNIYSNNTKQKTPAGIGIGCTKAQLLAAYDYQNLDIRNDNDFANSRTQYITLYDCDSGTQIIFTLVDHFIAAMEITYTANDC
;
A
#
# COMPACT_ATOMS: atom_id res chain seq x y z
N MET A 1 47.35 10.43 -45.02
CA MET A 1 46.76 11.09 -43.84
C MET A 1 45.24 10.93 -43.88
N LYS A 2 44.67 9.99 -43.12
CA LYS A 2 43.22 9.95 -42.82
C LYS A 2 43.09 9.43 -41.39
N LYS A 3 42.80 10.33 -40.44
CA LYS A 3 42.49 9.98 -39.05
C LYS A 3 40.99 9.80 -38.95
N PHE A 4 40.54 8.56 -38.78
CA PHE A 4 39.15 8.23 -38.48
C PHE A 4 39.01 8.31 -36.95
N VAL A 5 38.34 9.35 -36.45
CA VAL A 5 38.02 9.48 -35.02
C VAL A 5 36.68 8.82 -34.79
N PHE A 6 36.69 7.66 -34.14
CA PHE A 6 35.49 6.93 -33.73
C PHE A 6 35.05 7.46 -32.36
N SER A 7 34.13 8.42 -32.34
CA SER A 7 33.53 8.92 -31.10
C SER A 7 32.56 7.88 -30.55
N LEU A 8 32.99 7.14 -29.52
CA LEU A 8 32.17 6.19 -28.77
C LEU A 8 31.21 6.98 -27.86
N ALA A 9 29.96 7.14 -28.30
CA ALA A 9 28.90 7.69 -27.47
C ALA A 9 28.46 6.63 -26.44
N VAL A 10 28.97 6.74 -25.21
CA VAL A 10 28.46 5.97 -24.07
C VAL A 10 27.11 6.54 -23.69
N ILE A 11 26.03 5.91 -24.16
CA ILE A 11 24.68 6.16 -23.66
C ILE A 11 24.63 5.52 -22.27
N PHE A 12 24.91 6.31 -21.22
CA PHE A 12 24.51 5.94 -19.87
C PHE A 12 22.98 5.84 -19.88
N GLY A 13 22.47 4.61 -19.96
CA GLY A 13 21.09 4.32 -19.67
C GLY A 13 20.82 4.80 -18.25
N VAL A 14 20.15 5.94 -18.14
CA VAL A 14 19.57 6.39 -16.88
C VAL A 14 18.52 5.33 -16.54
N CYS A 15 18.90 4.34 -15.73
CA CYS A 15 17.96 3.55 -14.97
C CYS A 15 17.19 4.57 -14.13
N SER A 16 16.06 5.03 -14.65
CA SER A 16 15.06 5.73 -13.87
C SER A 16 14.65 4.74 -12.79
N GLN A 17 15.27 4.83 -11.62
CA GLN A 17 14.69 4.27 -10.41
C GLN A 17 13.37 5.01 -10.21
N THR A 18 12.30 4.45 -10.75
CA THR A 18 10.94 4.90 -10.46
C THR A 18 10.68 4.56 -8.99
N ASN A 19 11.21 5.40 -8.10
CA ASN A 19 11.12 5.35 -6.64
C ASN A 19 9.67 5.57 -6.12
N ALA A 20 8.65 5.17 -6.88
CA ALA A 20 7.26 5.59 -6.65
C ALA A 20 6.22 4.45 -6.68
N GLN A 21 6.62 3.17 -6.82
CA GLN A 21 5.67 2.06 -6.97
C GLN A 21 5.89 0.89 -5.97
N GLY A 22 6.72 1.10 -4.95
CA GLY A 22 6.96 0.10 -3.91
C GLY A 22 5.81 0.04 -2.89
N ILE A 23 5.52 -1.16 -2.41
CA ILE A 23 4.67 -1.41 -1.23
C ILE A 23 5.55 -1.86 -0.07
N SER A 24 5.42 -1.19 1.06
CA SER A 24 5.89 -1.66 2.36
C SER A 24 4.76 -1.55 3.37
N THR A 25 4.98 -2.11 4.55
CA THR A 25 4.07 -2.05 5.71
C THR A 25 3.67 -0.60 6.08
N LEU A 26 4.52 0.39 5.76
CA LEU A 26 4.29 1.81 6.00
C LEU A 26 3.84 2.64 4.79
N ARG A 27 4.07 2.17 3.55
CA ARG A 27 3.92 2.97 2.33
C ARG A 27 3.36 2.18 1.16
N MET A 28 2.52 2.83 0.37
CA MET A 28 2.03 2.30 -0.92
C MET A 28 2.20 3.37 -1.98
N GLY A 29 3.22 3.20 -2.82
CA GLY A 29 3.65 4.21 -3.78
C GLY A 29 3.96 5.55 -3.09
N PRO A 30 3.32 6.66 -3.50
CA PRO A 30 3.59 7.97 -2.89
C PRO A 30 2.92 8.16 -1.52
N LEU A 31 2.02 7.25 -1.12
CA LEU A 31 1.24 7.34 0.12
C LEU A 31 1.97 6.70 1.29
N LYS A 32 1.76 7.25 2.50
CA LYS A 32 2.32 6.75 3.76
C LYS A 32 1.25 6.76 4.85
N LEU A 33 1.23 5.75 5.71
CA LEU A 33 0.44 5.77 6.94
C LEU A 33 0.84 6.95 7.84
N GLY A 34 -0.15 7.50 8.55
CA GLY A 34 -0.02 8.69 9.39
C GLY A 34 -0.01 10.02 8.62
N ALA A 35 -0.02 10.00 7.28
CA ALA A 35 -0.02 11.23 6.49
C ALA A 35 -1.30 12.05 6.69
N THR A 36 -1.16 13.36 6.75
CA THR A 36 -2.28 14.30 6.82
C THR A 36 -3.04 14.34 5.49
N PRO A 37 -4.32 14.77 5.48
CA PRO A 37 -5.07 14.94 4.23
C PRO A 37 -4.39 15.87 3.23
N LYS A 38 -3.65 16.88 3.71
CA LYS A 38 -2.90 17.82 2.87
C LYS A 38 -1.74 17.12 2.16
N GLU A 39 -0.99 16.28 2.86
CA GLU A 39 0.12 15.52 2.28
C GLU A 39 -0.40 14.50 1.25
N VAL A 40 -1.49 13.81 1.56
CA VAL A 40 -2.13 12.87 0.64
C VAL A 40 -2.65 13.58 -0.61
N ALA A 41 -3.33 14.73 -0.45
CA ALA A 41 -3.78 15.57 -1.55
C ALA A 41 -2.62 16.00 -2.46
N ALA A 42 -1.47 16.38 -1.87
CA ALA A 42 -0.28 16.76 -2.62
C ALA A 42 0.35 15.56 -3.36
N ALA A 43 0.53 14.43 -2.68
CA ALA A 43 1.05 13.19 -3.26
C ALA A 43 0.19 12.72 -4.45
N LEU A 44 -1.13 12.76 -4.29
CA LEU A 44 -2.09 12.39 -5.30
C LEU A 44 -2.51 13.55 -6.22
N LYS A 45 -1.86 14.72 -6.12
CA LYS A 45 -2.20 15.97 -6.84
C LYS A 45 -3.72 16.12 -7.08
N THR A 46 -4.51 15.88 -6.04
CA THR A 46 -5.98 15.87 -6.09
C THR A 46 -6.53 16.54 -4.85
N LYS A 47 -7.75 17.07 -4.94
CA LYS A 47 -8.44 17.63 -3.77
C LYS A 47 -9.14 16.50 -3.03
N LEU A 48 -8.86 16.38 -1.73
CA LEU A 48 -9.60 15.47 -0.85
C LEU A 48 -10.81 16.21 -0.25
N ARG A 49 -11.95 15.52 -0.18
CA ARG A 49 -13.16 16.01 0.48
C ARG A 49 -13.53 15.05 1.59
N LEU A 50 -12.93 15.28 2.76
CA LEU A 50 -13.29 14.53 3.95
C LEU A 50 -14.59 15.10 4.55
N LYS A 51 -15.41 14.21 5.11
CA LYS A 51 -16.60 14.57 5.86
C LYS A 51 -16.20 15.41 7.08
N LYS A 52 -16.96 16.47 7.34
CA LYS A 52 -16.75 17.30 8.55
C LYS A 52 -17.08 16.47 9.79
N ARG A 53 -16.19 16.50 10.78
CA ARG A 53 -16.38 15.80 12.05
C ARG A 53 -17.39 16.53 12.95
N ARG A 54 -18.24 15.77 13.64
CA ARG A 54 -19.01 16.20 14.83
C ARG A 54 -18.31 15.70 16.11
N ALA A 55 -18.35 16.50 17.17
CA ALA A 55 -17.46 16.38 18.34
C ALA A 55 -17.60 15.06 19.15
N ASP A 56 -18.54 14.19 18.82
CA ASP A 56 -19.06 13.15 19.70
C ASP A 56 -18.55 11.73 19.43
N TYR A 57 -17.80 11.45 18.34
CA TYR A 57 -17.30 10.09 18.06
C TYR A 57 -15.94 10.03 17.35
N THR A 58 -15.17 8.96 17.60
CA THR A 58 -14.10 8.46 16.71
C THR A 58 -14.76 7.99 15.43
N TYR A 59 -14.69 8.82 14.38
CA TYR A 59 -15.29 8.53 13.08
C TYR A 59 -14.18 8.27 12.09
N GLU A 60 -14.33 7.27 11.25
CA GLU A 60 -13.42 7.02 10.12
C GLU A 60 -14.07 7.52 8.82
N ASP A 61 -13.27 8.03 7.88
CA ASP A 61 -13.77 8.42 6.57
C ASP A 61 -13.01 7.72 5.44
N THR A 62 -13.77 6.99 4.62
CA THR A 62 -13.24 6.23 3.49
C THR A 62 -13.39 7.02 2.20
N LEU A 63 -12.28 7.24 1.50
CA LEU A 63 -12.25 7.86 0.18
C LEU A 63 -11.79 6.86 -0.88
N THR A 64 -12.57 6.73 -1.96
CA THR A 64 -12.13 6.02 -3.17
C THR A 64 -11.61 7.03 -4.19
N ILE A 65 -10.35 6.86 -4.60
CA ILE A 65 -9.68 7.75 -5.54
C ILE A 65 -9.23 6.94 -6.74
N LYS A 66 -9.60 7.41 -7.94
CA LYS A 66 -9.11 6.87 -9.21
C LYS A 66 -8.15 7.86 -9.83
N ARG A 67 -6.90 7.47 -10.08
CA ARG A 67 -5.90 8.34 -10.70
C ARG A 67 -4.87 7.56 -11.49
N ASN A 68 -4.57 7.99 -12.72
CA ASN A 68 -3.57 7.35 -13.59
C ASN A 68 -3.80 5.84 -13.82
N GLY A 69 -5.08 5.41 -13.81
CA GLY A 69 -5.45 3.99 -13.89
C GLY A 69 -5.33 3.22 -12.57
N GLU A 70 -4.90 3.87 -11.49
CA GLU A 70 -4.78 3.29 -10.16
C GLU A 70 -6.04 3.57 -9.35
N ASN A 71 -6.57 2.55 -8.67
CA ASN A 71 -7.66 2.70 -7.71
C ASN A 71 -7.09 2.57 -6.31
N TYR A 72 -7.30 3.60 -5.50
CA TYR A 72 -7.00 3.60 -4.09
C TYR A 72 -8.30 3.68 -3.30
N ARG A 73 -8.38 2.93 -2.21
CA ARG A 73 -9.34 3.14 -1.14
C ARG A 73 -8.55 3.54 0.10
N LEU A 74 -8.80 4.74 0.61
CA LEU A 74 -8.05 5.36 1.69
C LEU A 74 -8.97 5.50 2.90
N LEU A 75 -8.53 5.09 4.08
CA LEU A 75 -9.24 5.32 5.33
C LEU A 75 -8.52 6.40 6.12
N PHE A 76 -9.25 7.44 6.52
CA PHE A 76 -8.75 8.45 7.44
C PHE A 76 -9.39 8.25 8.80
N SER A 77 -8.56 8.14 9.84
CA SER A 77 -9.00 8.22 11.23
C SER A 77 -8.73 9.62 11.79
N TYR A 78 -9.37 9.95 12.90
CA TYR A 78 -9.29 11.25 13.54
C TYR A 78 -8.84 11.09 14.98
N SER A 79 -7.74 11.74 15.35
CA SER A 79 -7.37 11.95 16.75
C SER A 79 -7.86 13.33 17.22
N PHE A 80 -7.82 13.58 18.52
CA PHE A 80 -8.02 14.91 19.08
C PHE A 80 -6.71 15.42 19.68
N ASN A 81 -6.38 16.67 19.39
CA ASN A 81 -5.36 17.43 20.10
C ASN A 81 -5.98 18.76 20.55
N GLN A 82 -6.07 19.00 21.86
CA GLN A 82 -6.69 20.21 22.42
C GLN A 82 -8.08 20.50 21.79
N ASP A 83 -8.94 19.48 21.77
CA ASP A 83 -10.30 19.50 21.19
C ASP A 83 -10.39 19.77 19.67
N LYS A 84 -9.24 19.85 18.97
CA LYS A 84 -9.20 19.97 17.51
C LYS A 84 -9.03 18.58 16.89
N PRO A 85 -9.93 18.17 15.98
CA PRO A 85 -9.76 16.92 15.27
C PRO A 85 -8.58 16.99 14.29
N ILE A 86 -7.68 16.02 14.35
CA ILE A 86 -6.59 15.83 13.40
C ILE A 86 -6.84 14.54 12.64
N ALA A 87 -7.09 14.66 11.33
CA ALA A 87 -7.22 13.52 10.45
C ALA A 87 -5.85 12.99 10.02
N TYR A 88 -5.71 11.67 9.95
CA TYR A 88 -4.52 11.00 9.43
C TYR A 88 -4.90 9.73 8.67
N LEU A 89 -4.11 9.40 7.65
CA LEU A 89 -4.31 8.21 6.83
C LEU A 89 -3.92 6.96 7.63
N CYS A 90 -4.88 6.08 7.92
CA CYS A 90 -4.65 4.87 8.73
C CYS A 90 -4.72 3.58 7.91
N ASN A 91 -5.24 3.64 6.68
CA ASN A 91 -5.33 2.49 5.80
C ASN A 91 -5.17 2.90 4.33
N ILE A 92 -4.45 2.11 3.56
CA ILE A 92 -4.32 2.28 2.11
C ILE A 92 -4.52 0.93 1.44
N TYR A 93 -5.60 0.83 0.67
CA TYR A 93 -5.92 -0.32 -0.16
C TYR A 93 -5.67 0.00 -1.65
N SER A 94 -5.11 -0.95 -2.39
CA SER A 94 -5.03 -0.89 -3.85
C SER A 94 -5.09 -2.27 -4.52
N ASN A 95 -5.57 -2.28 -5.76
CA ASN A 95 -5.52 -3.41 -6.69
C ASN A 95 -4.63 -3.11 -7.92
N ASN A 96 -3.71 -2.15 -7.79
CA ASN A 96 -2.85 -1.74 -8.88
C ASN A 96 -1.78 -2.80 -9.19
N THR A 97 -1.81 -3.34 -10.41
CA THR A 97 -0.90 -4.40 -10.88
C THR A 97 0.56 -3.96 -11.02
N LYS A 98 0.83 -2.65 -11.02
CA LYS A 98 2.19 -2.11 -11.12
C LYS A 98 2.92 -2.08 -9.78
N GLN A 99 2.20 -2.17 -8.67
CA GLN A 99 2.78 -2.07 -7.34
C GLN A 99 3.30 -3.41 -6.86
N LYS A 100 4.51 -3.40 -6.30
CA LYS A 100 5.17 -4.60 -5.77
C LYS A 100 5.89 -4.29 -4.46
N THR A 101 5.98 -5.29 -3.60
CA THR A 101 6.86 -5.25 -2.42
C THR A 101 8.33 -5.29 -2.85
N PRO A 102 9.29 -4.97 -1.96
CA PRO A 102 10.72 -5.16 -2.23
C PRO A 102 11.09 -6.59 -2.64
N ALA A 103 10.36 -7.59 -2.13
CA ALA A 103 10.53 -8.99 -2.50
C ALA A 103 9.89 -9.35 -3.86
N GLY A 104 9.35 -8.37 -4.59
CA GLY A 104 8.75 -8.55 -5.91
C GLY A 104 7.32 -9.08 -5.90
N ILE A 105 6.68 -9.19 -4.73
CA ILE A 105 5.29 -9.67 -4.61
C ILE A 105 4.30 -8.57 -4.97
N GLY A 106 3.32 -8.88 -5.81
CA GLY A 106 2.26 -7.95 -6.20
C GLY A 106 1.00 -8.68 -6.68
N ILE A 107 0.07 -7.91 -7.26
CA ILE A 107 -1.18 -8.45 -7.81
C ILE A 107 -0.88 -9.51 -8.88
N GLY A 108 -1.57 -10.64 -8.83
CA GLY A 108 -1.39 -11.78 -9.72
C GLY A 108 -0.32 -12.78 -9.28
N CYS A 109 0.50 -12.48 -8.26
CA CYS A 109 1.37 -13.49 -7.66
C CYS A 109 0.55 -14.57 -6.95
N THR A 110 1.08 -15.80 -6.91
CA THR A 110 0.43 -16.93 -6.24
C THR A 110 0.68 -16.91 -4.74
N LYS A 111 -0.17 -17.60 -3.98
CA LYS A 111 0.07 -17.93 -2.57
C LYS A 111 1.47 -18.52 -2.35
N ALA A 112 1.89 -19.47 -3.19
CA ALA A 112 3.19 -20.12 -3.07
C ALA A 112 4.36 -19.13 -3.24
N GLN A 113 4.26 -18.21 -4.21
CA GLN A 113 5.26 -17.16 -4.40
C GLN A 113 5.35 -16.23 -3.19
N LEU A 114 4.20 -15.82 -2.63
CA LEU A 114 4.15 -14.99 -1.43
C LEU A 114 4.81 -15.68 -0.24
N LEU A 115 4.46 -16.93 0.04
CA LEU A 115 5.00 -17.68 1.17
C LEU A 115 6.52 -17.89 1.04
N ALA A 116 7.00 -18.19 -0.17
CA ALA A 116 8.42 -18.36 -0.45
C ALA A 116 9.22 -17.05 -0.34
N ALA A 117 8.60 -15.89 -0.58
CA ALA A 117 9.28 -14.60 -0.52
C ALA A 117 9.51 -14.07 0.91
N TYR A 118 8.79 -14.61 1.90
CA TYR A 118 8.83 -14.17 3.30
C TYR A 118 9.12 -15.31 4.29
N ASP A 119 9.56 -16.47 3.80
CA ASP A 119 9.98 -17.63 4.59
C ASP A 119 9.02 -18.01 5.73
N TYR A 120 7.71 -17.81 5.53
CA TYR A 120 6.65 -18.03 6.52
C TYR A 120 6.75 -17.18 7.81
N GLN A 121 7.75 -16.31 7.94
CA GLN A 121 7.94 -15.49 9.14
C GLN A 121 6.98 -14.32 9.15
N ASN A 122 6.40 -14.04 10.32
CA ASN A 122 5.47 -12.94 10.55
C ASN A 122 4.24 -12.96 9.62
N LEU A 123 3.85 -14.15 9.15
CA LEU A 123 2.67 -14.34 8.32
C LEU A 123 1.54 -14.99 9.12
N ASP A 124 0.36 -14.40 9.05
CA ASP A 124 -0.89 -15.03 9.49
C ASP A 124 -1.80 -15.28 8.30
N ILE A 125 -2.45 -16.45 8.27
CA ILE A 125 -3.29 -16.89 7.17
C ILE A 125 -4.69 -17.12 7.71
N ARG A 126 -5.65 -16.34 7.21
CA ARG A 126 -7.05 -16.45 7.55
C ARG A 126 -7.87 -16.75 6.29
N ASN A 127 -8.80 -17.69 6.41
CA ASN A 127 -9.84 -17.83 5.41
C ASN A 127 -10.90 -16.76 5.65
N ASP A 128 -11.63 -16.40 4.61
CA ASP A 128 -12.82 -15.58 4.77
C ASP A 128 -13.83 -16.35 5.65
N ASN A 129 -14.09 -15.82 6.85
CA ASN A 129 -14.65 -16.56 8.01
C ASN A 129 -16.07 -17.09 7.82
N ASP A 130 -16.74 -16.77 6.71
CA ASP A 130 -18.15 -17.13 6.50
C ASP A 130 -18.33 -18.41 5.65
N PHE A 131 -17.30 -18.93 4.96
CA PHE A 131 -17.49 -20.09 4.07
C PHE A 131 -16.27 -21.02 4.02
N ALA A 132 -16.45 -22.28 4.40
CA ALA A 132 -15.43 -23.33 4.29
C ALA A 132 -14.89 -23.53 2.86
N ASN A 133 -15.66 -23.09 1.85
CA ASN A 133 -15.29 -23.11 0.43
C ASN A 133 -15.03 -21.71 -0.13
N SER A 134 -14.69 -20.73 0.70
CA SER A 134 -14.40 -19.38 0.21
C SER A 134 -13.18 -19.44 -0.71
N ARG A 135 -13.36 -18.86 -1.89
CA ARG A 135 -12.26 -18.61 -2.84
C ARG A 135 -11.35 -17.49 -2.35
N THR A 136 -11.76 -16.78 -1.30
CA THR A 136 -11.06 -15.64 -0.72
C THR A 136 -10.25 -16.06 0.50
N GLN A 137 -8.98 -15.68 0.52
CA GLN A 137 -8.08 -15.83 1.68
C GLN A 137 -7.38 -14.50 1.97
N TYR A 138 -7.05 -14.29 3.23
CA TYR A 138 -6.26 -13.16 3.68
C TYR A 138 -4.94 -13.68 4.23
N ILE A 139 -3.84 -13.13 3.74
CA ILE A 139 -2.51 -13.40 4.29
C ILE A 139 -1.98 -12.07 4.80
N THR A 140 -1.63 -12.00 6.08
CA THR A 140 -1.15 -10.77 6.72
C THR A 140 0.33 -10.90 7.01
N LEU A 141 1.14 -9.97 6.50
CA LEU A 141 2.54 -9.79 6.87
C LEU A 141 2.65 -8.71 7.93
N TYR A 142 3.12 -9.08 9.12
CA TYR A 142 3.33 -8.18 10.24
C TYR A 142 4.72 -7.55 10.23
N ASP A 143 4.77 -6.29 10.63
CA ASP A 143 5.98 -5.54 10.93
C ASP A 143 5.82 -5.00 12.37
N CYS A 144 6.26 -5.83 13.31
CA CYS A 144 6.13 -5.61 14.74
C CYS A 144 6.86 -4.34 15.18
N ASP A 145 8.04 -4.10 14.61
CA ASP A 145 8.89 -2.96 14.94
C ASP A 145 8.21 -1.62 14.64
N SER A 146 7.41 -1.56 13.57
CA SER A 146 6.69 -0.35 13.18
C SER A 146 5.22 -0.32 13.61
N GLY A 147 4.70 -1.41 14.16
CA GLY A 147 3.28 -1.55 14.48
C GLY A 147 2.38 -1.47 13.23
N THR A 148 2.84 -2.00 12.10
CA THR A 148 2.09 -1.98 10.84
C THR A 148 2.05 -3.35 10.17
N GLN A 149 1.20 -3.49 9.15
CA GLN A 149 1.01 -4.75 8.45
C GLN A 149 0.64 -4.53 6.98
N ILE A 150 0.92 -5.54 6.15
CA ILE A 150 0.37 -5.67 4.80
C ILE A 150 -0.63 -6.82 4.82
N ILE A 151 -1.86 -6.59 4.37
CA ILE A 151 -2.86 -7.63 4.13
C ILE A 151 -2.92 -7.90 2.63
N PHE A 152 -2.61 -9.13 2.24
CA PHE A 152 -2.81 -9.65 0.90
C PHE A 152 -4.18 -10.32 0.84
N THR A 153 -5.08 -9.81 -0.01
CA THR A 153 -6.34 -10.50 -0.34
C THR A 153 -6.11 -11.38 -1.55
N LEU A 154 -6.33 -12.68 -1.39
CA LEU A 154 -6.21 -13.68 -2.44
C LEU A 154 -7.60 -14.10 -2.90
N VAL A 155 -7.77 -14.27 -4.21
CA VAL A 155 -8.93 -14.91 -4.83
C VAL A 155 -8.43 -16.05 -5.70
N ASP A 156 -8.97 -17.25 -5.52
CA ASP A 156 -8.53 -18.46 -6.23
C ASP A 156 -6.99 -18.69 -6.14
N HIS A 157 -6.42 -18.39 -4.96
CA HIS A 157 -4.98 -18.47 -4.64
C HIS A 157 -4.05 -17.45 -5.33
N PHE A 158 -4.61 -16.46 -6.05
CA PHE A 158 -3.85 -15.35 -6.62
C PHE A 158 -4.11 -14.07 -5.84
N ILE A 159 -3.07 -13.26 -5.62
CA ILE A 159 -3.22 -11.95 -4.97
C ILE A 159 -4.08 -11.05 -5.86
N ALA A 160 -5.24 -10.65 -5.36
CA ALA A 160 -6.19 -9.78 -6.05
C ALA A 160 -6.12 -8.33 -5.54
N ALA A 161 -5.70 -8.14 -4.29
CA ALA A 161 -5.53 -6.81 -3.70
C ALA A 161 -4.48 -6.81 -2.58
N MET A 162 -4.00 -5.61 -2.26
CA MET A 162 -3.11 -5.36 -1.13
C MET A 162 -3.63 -4.17 -0.32
N GLU A 163 -3.45 -4.26 0.99
CA GLU A 163 -3.82 -3.23 1.94
C GLU A 163 -2.70 -3.04 2.95
N ILE A 164 -2.42 -1.79 3.33
CA ILE A 164 -1.49 -1.49 4.42
C ILE A 164 -2.20 -0.70 5.51
N THR A 165 -1.93 -1.06 6.76
CA THR A 165 -2.63 -0.52 7.93
C THR A 165 -1.80 -0.68 9.20
N TYR A 166 -2.19 0.02 10.26
CA TYR A 166 -1.66 -0.26 11.60
C TYR A 166 -2.13 -1.63 12.09
N THR A 167 -1.28 -2.35 12.82
CA THR A 167 -1.67 -3.59 13.50
C THR A 167 -2.56 -3.27 14.70
N ALA A 168 -3.57 -4.10 14.93
CA ALA A 168 -4.39 -4.05 16.14
C ALA A 168 -3.87 -4.98 17.26
N ASN A 169 -2.90 -5.83 16.93
CA ASN A 169 -2.35 -6.84 17.84
C ASN A 169 -0.94 -6.45 18.24
N ASP A 170 -0.60 -6.63 19.52
CA ASP A 170 0.78 -6.71 19.95
C ASP A 170 1.40 -7.94 19.26
N CYS A 171 2.45 -7.71 18.47
CA CYS A 171 3.09 -8.73 17.65
C CYS A 171 4.35 -9.25 18.34
#